data_AF-X1GBU4-F1
#
_entry.id   AF-X1GBU4-F1
#
_cell.length_a   1.000
_cell.length_b   1.000
_cell.length_c   1.000
_cell.angle_alpha   90.00
_cell.angle_beta   90.00
_cell.angle_gamma   90.00
#
_symmetry.space_group_name_H-M   'P 1'
#
loop_
_entity.id
_entity.type
_entity.pdbx_description
1 polymer ?
#
loop_
_entity_poly.entity_id
_entity_poly.type
_entity_poly.pdbx_seq_one_letter_code
_entity_poly.pdbx_strand_id
1 'polypeptide(L)' 'AQDLARWELRDISDGYPSFIFPSYILAPGESIRVYTNEYHPEWGGFSFEYGRAIWNNSEPDIAVLYDKDGKEVSQRSY' A
#
# COMPACT_ATOMS: atom_id res chain seq x y z
N ALA A 1 -4.13 2.43 -18.18
CA ALA A 1 -4.39 3.00 -16.84
C ALA A 1 -5.05 1.92 -16.00
N GLN A 2 -4.77 1.87 -14.70
CA GLN A 2 -5.28 0.86 -13.78
C GLN A 2 -6.18 1.54 -12.75
N ASP A 3 -7.39 1.02 -12.58
CA ASP A 3 -8.25 1.42 -11.45
C ASP A 3 -7.85 0.62 -10.20
N LEU A 4 -7.49 1.34 -9.15
CA LEU A 4 -7.06 0.79 -7.87
C LEU A 4 -8.19 0.76 -6.84
N ALA A 5 -9.42 1.17 -7.19
CA ALA A 5 -10.52 1.15 -6.23
C ALA A 5 -10.67 -0.21 -5.54
N ARG A 6 -10.60 -0.21 -4.21
CA ARG A 6 -10.69 -1.39 -3.33
C ARG A 6 -9.53 -2.38 -3.43
N TRP A 7 -8.43 -2.01 -4.08
CA TRP A 7 -7.18 -2.76 -3.93
C TRP A 7 -6.68 -2.58 -2.50
N GLU A 8 -5.86 -3.51 -2.03
CA GLU A 8 -5.35 -3.51 -0.66
C GLU A 8 -3.83 -3.68 -0.64
N LEU A 9 -3.15 -2.77 0.06
CA LEU A 9 -1.75 -2.94 0.45
C LEU A 9 -1.71 -3.37 1.92
N ARG A 10 -1.13 -4.53 2.21
CA ARG A 10 -1.14 -5.12 3.56
C ARG A 10 0.25 -5.57 3.97
N ASP A 11 0.56 -5.36 5.25
CA ASP A 11 1.63 -6.10 5.93
C ASP A 11 1.14 -7.49 6.31
N ILE A 12 1.68 -8.52 5.66
CA ILE A 12 1.28 -9.91 5.93
C ILE A 12 2.10 -10.59 7.02
N SER A 13 3.25 -10.03 7.40
CA SER A 13 4.10 -10.60 8.45
C SER A 13 3.39 -10.52 9.79
N ASP A 14 2.83 -9.34 10.09
CA ASP A 14 2.05 -9.08 11.30
C ASP A 14 0.54 -9.22 11.08
N GLY A 15 0.10 -9.30 9.82
CA GLY A 15 -1.31 -9.34 9.41
C GLY A 15 -2.02 -7.97 9.51
N TYR A 16 -1.33 -6.93 9.98
CA TYR A 16 -1.78 -5.55 10.04
C TYR A 16 -0.55 -4.62 10.03
N PRO A 17 -0.70 -3.35 9.62
CA PRO A 17 -1.91 -2.71 9.11
C PRO A 17 -2.17 -3.01 7.63
N SER A 18 -3.36 -2.63 7.17
CA SER A 18 -3.70 -2.60 5.75
C SER A 18 -4.25 -1.24 5.32
N PHE A 19 -4.04 -0.93 4.05
CA PHE A 19 -4.53 0.27 3.39
C PHE A 19 -5.37 -0.15 2.19
N ILE A 20 -6.63 0.27 2.17
CA ILE A 20 -7.55 0.04 1.05
C ILE A 20 -7.59 1.30 0.20
N PHE A 21 -7.23 1.17 -1.07
CA PHE A 21 -7.22 2.29 -2.00
C PHE A 21 -8.64 2.82 -2.23
N PRO A 22 -8.86 4.16 -2.16
CA PRO A 22 -10.10 4.78 -2.62
C PRO A 22 -10.17 4.72 -4.16
N SER A 23 -11.20 5.33 -4.75
CA SER A 23 -11.24 5.46 -6.21
C SER A 23 -10.02 6.25 -6.70
N TYR A 24 -9.17 5.58 -7.49
CA TYR A 24 -7.95 6.17 -8.03
C TYR A 24 -7.55 5.48 -9.33
N ILE A 25 -7.29 6.26 -10.36
CA ILE A 25 -6.83 5.77 -11.66
C ILE A 25 -5.34 6.05 -11.79
N LEU A 26 -4.52 5.00 -11.76
CA LEU A 26 -3.08 5.08 -12.00
C LEU A 26 -2.81 5.05 -13.51
N ALA A 27 -2.26 6.13 -14.05
CA ALA A 27 -1.90 6.19 -15.47
C ALA A 27 -0.67 5.30 -15.78
N PRO A 28 -0.52 4.81 -17.02
CA PRO A 28 0.66 4.01 -17.41
C PRO A 28 1.96 4.79 -17.17
N GLY A 29 2.95 4.15 -16.53
CA GLY A 29 4.26 4.76 -16.26
C GLY A 29 4.30 5.67 -15.03
N GLU A 30 3.16 5.99 -14.43
CA GLU A 30 3.09 6.81 -13.21
C GLU A 30 3.32 5.96 -11.95
N SER A 31 3.57 6.65 -10.84
CA SER A 31 3.74 6.03 -9.52
C SER A 31 3.06 6.85 -8.43
N ILE A 32 2.57 6.17 -7.41
CA ILE A 32 2.02 6.75 -6.19
C ILE A 32 2.74 6.19 -4.98
N ARG A 33 2.62 6.88 -3.84
CA ARG A 33 3.19 6.45 -2.56
C ARG A 33 2.10 6.36 -1.51
N VAL A 34 2.20 5.35 -0.66
CA VAL A 34 1.41 5.22 0.57
C VAL A 34 2.38 5.38 1.73
N TYR A 35 2.17 6.40 2.55
CA TYR A 35 3.05 6.74 3.67
C TYR A 35 2.58 6.10 4.96
N THR A 36 3.49 5.92 5.92
CA THR A 36 3.15 5.40 7.25
C THR A 36 2.22 6.35 8.00
N ASN A 37 2.56 7.64 8.07
CA ASN A 37 1.82 8.61 8.88
C ASN A 37 1.87 10.05 8.35
N GLU A 38 2.07 10.21 7.04
CA GLU A 38 2.17 11.53 6.41
C GLU A 38 1.19 11.63 5.24
N TYR A 39 0.83 12.85 4.88
CA TYR A 39 -0.03 13.15 3.74
C TYR A 39 0.72 14.04 2.76
N HIS A 40 0.96 13.52 1.56
CA HIS A 40 1.65 14.23 0.48
C HIS A 40 0.79 14.17 -0.80
N PRO A 41 -0.10 15.15 -1.02
CA PRO A 41 -1.04 15.16 -2.17
C PRO A 41 -0.34 15.04 -3.53
N GLU A 42 0.87 15.57 -3.66
CA GLU A 42 1.69 15.49 -4.87
C GLU A 42 2.18 14.07 -5.20
N TRP A 43 2.10 13.13 -4.26
CA TRP A 43 2.46 11.71 -4.44
C TRP A 43 1.26 10.76 -4.33
N GLY A 44 0.04 11.29 -4.44
CA GLY A 44 -1.22 10.56 -4.35
C GLY A 44 -1.98 10.78 -3.04
N GLY A 45 -1.33 11.32 -2.00
CA GLY A 45 -2.00 11.68 -0.74
C GLY A 45 -2.44 10.50 0.12
N PHE A 46 -1.87 9.31 -0.08
CA PHE A 46 -2.26 8.10 0.65
C PHE A 46 -1.41 7.89 1.90
N SER A 47 -2.06 7.46 2.97
CA SER A 47 -1.44 7.23 4.27
C SER A 47 -2.10 6.05 4.98
N PHE A 48 -1.32 5.27 5.73
CA PHE A 48 -1.87 4.32 6.70
C PHE A 48 -2.35 5.01 7.98
N GLU A 49 -1.99 6.29 8.19
CA GLU A 49 -2.29 7.05 9.41
C GLU A 49 -1.81 6.34 10.69
N TYR A 50 -0.72 5.58 10.56
CA TYR A 50 -0.25 4.70 11.61
C TYR A 50 0.88 5.37 12.39
N GLY A 51 0.64 5.64 13.67
CA GLY A 51 1.57 6.40 14.53
C GLY A 51 2.91 5.71 14.86
N ARG A 52 3.19 4.54 14.28
CA ARG A 52 4.44 3.78 14.47
C ARG A 52 4.93 3.20 13.16
N ALA A 53 6.21 2.83 13.10
CA ALA A 53 6.78 2.13 11.96
C ALA A 53 5.95 0.87 11.66
N ILE A 54 5.64 0.67 10.38
CA ILE A 54 4.90 -0.50 9.89
C ILE A 54 5.91 -1.61 9.57
N TRP A 55 6.89 -1.29 8.73
CA TRP A 55 7.84 -2.26 8.19
C TRP A 55 9.08 -2.39 9.08
N ASN A 56 9.36 -3.60 9.54
CA ASN A 56 10.59 -4.00 10.19
C ASN A 56 11.67 -4.32 9.13
N ASN A 57 12.85 -3.73 9.31
CA ASN A 57 14.01 -3.93 8.43
C ASN A 57 15.06 -4.89 9.01
N SER A 58 14.90 -5.35 10.25
CA SER A 58 15.82 -6.28 10.92
C SER A 58 15.37 -7.73 10.77
N GLU A 59 14.07 -7.96 10.98
CA GLU A 59 13.37 -9.15 10.51
C GLU A 59 12.41 -8.65 9.41
N PRO A 60 12.79 -8.83 8.13
CA PRO A 60 12.09 -8.26 6.98
C PRO A 60 10.59 -8.55 6.95
N ASP A 61 9.77 -7.49 7.00
CA ASP A 61 8.34 -7.64 6.75
C ASP A 61 8.04 -7.80 5.25
N ILE A 62 6.89 -8.43 4.96
CA ILE A 62 6.41 -8.63 3.60
C ILE A 62 5.17 -7.76 3.37
N ALA A 63 5.31 -6.82 2.43
CA ALA A 63 4.20 -6.06 1.89
C ALA A 63 3.59 -6.81 0.70
N VAL A 64 2.27 -6.99 0.71
CA VAL A 64 1.53 -7.61 -0.41
C VAL A 64 0.48 -6.64 -0.93
N LEU A 65 0.38 -6.56 -2.26
CA LEU A 65 -0.65 -5.84 -2.98
C LEU A 65 -1.68 -6.84 -3.53
N TYR A 66 -2.92 -6.71 -3.10
CA TYR A 66 -4.06 -7.46 -3.58
C TYR A 66 -4.94 -6.59 -4.48
N ASP A 67 -5.49 -7.20 -5.53
CA ASP A 67 -6.53 -6.56 -6.32
C ASP A 67 -7.89 -6.55 -5.59
N LYS A 68 -8.87 -5.88 -6.19
CA LYS A 68 -10.24 -5.74 -5.65
C LYS A 68 -10.98 -7.06 -5.38
N ASP A 69 -10.50 -8.18 -5.96
CA ASP A 69 -11.10 -9.50 -5.82
C ASP A 69 -10.31 -10.36 -4.81
N GLY A 70 -9.29 -9.78 -4.17
CA GLY A 70 -8.44 -10.42 -3.16
C GLY A 70 -7.32 -11.27 -3.76
N LYS A 71 -7.04 -11.15 -5.06
CA LYS A 71 -5.94 -11.87 -5.70
C LYS A 71 -4.65 -11.09 -5.51
N GLU A 72 -3.60 -11.80 -5.08
CA GLU A 72 -2.25 -11.22 -5.01
C GLU A 72 -1.76 -10.81 -6.41
N VAL A 73 -1.31 -9.56 -6.51
CA VAL A 73 -0.75 -8.98 -7.73
C VAL A 73 0.76 -8.84 -7.62
N SER A 74 1.26 -8.50 -6.42
CA SER A 74 2.69 -8.31 -6.16
C SER A 74 2.99 -8.44 -4.68
N GLN A 75 4.22 -8.84 -4.35
CA GLN A 75 4.74 -8.83 -2.99
C GLN A 75 6.19 -8.35 -2.96
N ARG A 76 6.60 -7.78 -1.83
CA ARG A 76 7.97 -7.31 -1.60
C ARG A 76 8.36 -7.47 -0.12
N SER A 77 9.55 -8.02 0.11
CA SER A 77 10.21 -8.07 1.42
C SER A 77 11.19 -6.90 1.58
N TYR A 78 11.35 -6.39 2.81
CA TYR A 78 12.19 -5.23 3.15
C TYR A 78 13.56 -5.58 3.74
#